data_AF-A0AAJ2BZ91-F1
#
_entry.id   AF-A0AAJ2BZ91-F1
#
_cell.length_a   1.000
_cell.length_b   1.000
_cell.length_c   1.000
_cell.angle_alpha   90.00
_cell.angle_beta   90.00
_cell.angle_gamma   90.00
#
_symmetry.space_group_name_H-M   'P 1'
#
loop_
_entity.id
_entity.type
_entity.pdbx_description
1 polymer ?
#
loop_
_entity_poly.entity_id
_entity_poly.type
_entity_poly.pdbx_seq_one_letter_code
_entity_poly.pdbx_strand_id
1 'polypeptide(L)'
;MLMRVQETIVDYNRVPDHHQAIHELLENWAAWVRPRAHGWHTQPMFRMYQSKARQWESPVIRNQVNTLDAMKMEKAVAALPEKHRDAIRWSYVDRSNPIGMAKKLAVSKQGLADLVDAGRTMLKNML
;
A
#
# COMPACT_ATOMS: atom_id res chain seq x y z
N MET A 1 29.23 -28.95 10.32
CA MET A 1 28.82 -27.67 10.95
C MET A 1 27.91 -26.96 9.96
N LEU A 2 26.59 -27.11 10.10
CA LEU A 2 25.63 -26.47 9.20
C LEU A 2 25.53 -24.98 9.57
N MET A 3 26.08 -24.13 8.71
CA MET A 3 25.97 -22.68 8.83
C MET A 3 24.50 -22.31 8.60
N ARG A 4 23.76 -21.96 9.66
CA ARG A 4 22.41 -21.39 9.52
C ARG A 4 22.55 -20.07 8.77
N VAL A 5 22.02 -20.02 7.55
CA VAL A 5 21.79 -18.77 6.83
C VAL A 5 20.95 -17.89 7.76
N GLN A 6 21.48 -16.75 8.19
CA GLN A 6 20.69 -15.78 8.93
C GLN A 6 19.56 -15.33 8.00
N GLU A 7 18.32 -15.65 8.36
CA GLU A 7 17.17 -15.10 7.65
C GLU A 7 17.21 -13.58 7.86
N THR A 8 17.52 -12.84 6.81
CA THR A 8 17.31 -11.38 6.78
C THR A 8 15.82 -11.13 6.97
N ILE A 9 15.44 -10.77 8.19
CA ILE A 9 14.09 -10.33 8.54
C ILE A 9 13.94 -8.93 7.96
N VAL A 10 13.18 -8.82 6.88
CA VAL A 10 12.87 -7.55 6.22
C VAL A 10 11.58 -6.99 6.81
N ASP A 11 11.65 -5.83 7.44
CA ASP A 11 10.48 -5.10 7.93
C ASP A 11 9.96 -4.13 6.85
N TYR A 12 8.85 -4.50 6.21
CA TYR A 12 8.20 -3.66 5.19
C TYR A 12 7.37 -2.50 5.75
N ASN A 13 7.14 -2.48 7.07
CA ASN A 13 6.38 -1.41 7.73
C ASN A 13 7.26 -0.23 8.10
N ARG A 14 8.58 -0.43 8.24
CA ARG A 14 9.51 0.67 8.51
C ARG A 14 9.68 1.53 7.26
N VAL A 15 9.33 2.79 7.38
CA VAL A 15 9.59 3.83 6.37
C VAL A 15 10.80 4.65 6.83
N PRO A 16 11.85 4.82 6.01
CA PRO A 16 12.96 5.71 6.33
C PRO A 16 12.51 7.16 6.47
N ASP A 17 13.13 7.92 7.38
CA ASP A 17 12.69 9.28 7.71
C ASP A 17 12.75 10.23 6.50
N HIS A 18 13.72 10.03 5.59
CA HIS A 18 13.83 10.80 4.34
C HIS A 18 12.71 10.53 3.32
N HIS A 19 11.92 9.48 3.54
CA HIS A 19 10.74 9.09 2.76
C HIS A 19 9.41 9.44 3.44
N GLN A 20 9.42 10.11 4.59
CA GLN A 20 8.20 10.39 5.34
C GLN A 20 7.20 11.27 4.56
N ALA A 21 7.68 12.36 3.94
CA ALA A 21 6.81 13.24 3.16
C ALA A 21 6.17 12.54 1.95
N ILE A 22 6.94 11.71 1.22
CA ILE A 22 6.40 10.96 0.08
C ILE A 22 5.48 9.82 0.55
N HIS A 23 5.74 9.26 1.72
CA HIS A 23 4.90 8.24 2.34
C HIS A 23 3.50 8.78 2.64
N GLU A 24 3.38 9.98 3.22
CA GLU A 24 2.08 10.62 3.48
C GLU A 24 1.26 10.85 2.20
N LEU A 25 1.90 11.33 1.13
CA LEU A 25 1.26 11.48 -0.17
C LEU A 25 0.81 10.13 -0.76
N LEU A 26 1.62 9.09 -0.61
CA LEU A 26 1.31 7.74 -1.05
C LEU A 26 0.19 7.10 -0.22
N GLU A 27 0.06 7.41 1.07
CA GLU A 27 -1.07 6.97 1.88
C GLU A 27 -2.38 7.61 1.43
N ASN A 28 -2.37 8.93 1.16
CA ASN A 28 -3.52 9.63 0.61
C ASN A 28 -3.91 9.07 -0.76
N TRP A 29 -2.94 8.84 -1.64
CA TRP A 29 -3.15 8.19 -2.93
C TRP A 29 -3.69 6.76 -2.80
N ALA A 30 -3.17 5.96 -1.87
CA ALA A 30 -3.63 4.59 -1.65
C ALA A 30 -5.07 4.54 -1.13
N ALA A 31 -5.46 5.48 -0.27
CA ALA A 31 -6.84 5.63 0.17
C ALA A 31 -7.79 5.98 -0.99
N TRP A 32 -7.30 6.72 -2.00
CA TRP A 32 -8.04 7.04 -3.21
C TRP A 32 -8.18 5.84 -4.17
N VAL A 33 -7.09 5.10 -4.42
CA VAL A 33 -7.05 3.99 -5.40
C VAL A 33 -7.71 2.72 -4.87
N ARG A 34 -7.61 2.47 -3.55
CA ARG A 34 -8.02 1.19 -2.96
C ARG A 34 -9.48 0.87 -3.30
N PRO A 35 -9.75 -0.30 -3.93
CA PRO A 35 -11.12 -0.73 -4.19
C PRO A 35 -11.90 -0.83 -2.87
N ARG A 36 -13.11 -0.28 -2.84
CA ARG A 36 -14.01 -0.54 -1.72
C ARG A 36 -14.44 -2.00 -1.78
N ALA A 37 -14.33 -2.69 -0.65
CA ALA A 37 -14.84 -4.04 -0.49
C ALA A 37 -16.32 -4.04 -0.90
N HIS A 38 -16.63 -4.79 -1.95
CA HIS A 38 -17.98 -4.88 -2.46
C HIS A 38 -18.76 -5.91 -1.62
N GLY A 39 -20.05 -5.67 -1.38
CA GLY A 39 -20.88 -6.47 -0.46
C GLY A 39 -21.13 -7.92 -0.87
N TRP A 40 -20.48 -8.45 -1.90
CA TRP A 40 -20.63 -9.83 -2.37
C TRP A 40 -20.07 -10.85 -1.37
N HIS A 41 -19.15 -10.44 -0.50
CA HIS A 41 -18.66 -11.29 0.58
C HIS A 41 -19.62 -11.33 1.78
N THR A 42 -20.64 -10.46 1.82
CA THR A 42 -21.66 -10.49 2.87
C THR A 42 -22.66 -11.59 2.56
N GLN A 43 -22.88 -12.50 3.51
CA GLN A 43 -23.89 -13.54 3.40
C GLN A 43 -25.27 -12.91 3.11
N PRO A 44 -26.10 -13.48 2.22
CA PRO A 44 -27.35 -12.86 1.75
C PRO A 44 -28.28 -12.40 2.88
N MET A 45 -28.38 -13.18 3.96
CA MET A 45 -29.21 -12.87 5.14
C MET A 45 -28.81 -11.57 5.87
N PHE A 46 -27.57 -11.08 5.69
CA PHE A 46 -27.06 -9.87 6.34
C PHE A 46 -26.90 -8.69 5.38
N ARG A 47 -27.27 -8.81 4.10
CA ARG A 47 -27.03 -7.78 3.08
C ARG A 47 -27.68 -6.43 3.41
N MET A 48 -28.79 -6.43 4.13
CA MET A 48 -29.51 -5.22 4.55
C MET A 48 -29.48 -5.00 6.07
N TYR A 49 -28.71 -5.80 6.81
CA TYR A 49 -28.60 -5.63 8.25
C TYR A 49 -27.90 -4.31 8.58
N GLN A 50 -28.56 -3.44 9.34
CA GLN A 50 -28.00 -2.19 9.83
C GLN A 50 -27.73 -2.31 11.32
N SER A 51 -26.47 -2.15 11.73
CA SER A 51 -26.12 -2.13 13.15
C SER A 51 -26.72 -0.90 13.83
N LYS A 52 -27.44 -1.08 14.94
CA LYS A 52 -27.93 0.03 15.80
C LYS A 52 -26.80 0.72 16.59
N ALA A 53 -25.55 0.31 16.40
CA ALA A 53 -24.37 0.83 17.10
C ALA A 53 -24.16 2.35 16.94
N ARG A 54 -24.63 2.95 15.83
CA ARG A 54 -24.53 4.41 15.59
C ARG A 54 -25.30 5.27 16.59
N GLN A 55 -26.11 4.67 17.46
CA GLN A 55 -26.83 5.36 18.54
C GLN A 55 -25.95 5.60 19.77
N TRP A 56 -24.87 4.82 19.93
CA TRP A 56 -24.03 4.81 21.14
C TRP A 56 -22.66 5.47 20.92
N GLU A 57 -22.20 5.57 19.67
CA GLU A 57 -20.90 6.14 19.32
C GLU A 57 -21.06 7.34 18.37
N SER A 58 -20.29 8.40 18.65
CA SER A 58 -20.23 9.56 17.75
C SER A 58 -19.59 9.15 16.42
N PRO A 59 -20.13 9.58 15.25
CA PRO A 59 -19.55 9.25 13.97
C PRO A 59 -18.11 9.78 13.86
N VAL A 60 -17.16 8.88 13.57
CA VAL A 60 -15.78 9.28 13.28
C VAL A 60 -15.74 9.99 11.92
N ILE A 61 -15.46 11.29 11.94
CA ILE A 61 -15.21 12.07 10.72
C ILE A 61 -13.91 11.54 10.10
N ARG A 62 -14.01 10.98 8.90
CA ARG A 62 -12.84 10.52 8.16
C ARG A 62 -12.17 11.70 7.49
N ASN A 63 -10.83 11.74 7.52
CA ASN A 63 -10.07 12.69 6.73
C ASN A 63 -10.43 12.51 5.25
N GLN A 64 -10.78 13.62 4.61
CA GLN A 64 -11.07 13.61 3.18
C GLN A 64 -9.79 13.40 2.39
N VAL A 65 -9.88 12.58 1.36
CA VAL A 65 -8.77 12.31 0.45
C VAL A 65 -8.61 13.50 -0.49
N ASN A 66 -7.40 14.08 -0.58
CA ASN A 66 -7.12 15.10 -1.58
C ASN A 66 -7.01 14.44 -2.95
N THR A 67 -8.05 14.60 -3.77
CA THR A 67 -8.18 13.95 -5.08
C THR A 67 -7.23 14.53 -6.13
N LEU A 68 -6.87 15.81 -6.05
CA LEU A 68 -5.95 16.45 -6.99
C LEU A 68 -4.54 15.88 -6.83
N ASP A 69 -4.07 15.76 -5.59
CA ASP A 69 -2.76 15.19 -5.29
C ASP A 69 -2.73 13.68 -5.59
N ALA A 70 -3.81 12.96 -5.28
CA ALA A 70 -3.94 11.55 -5.63
C ALA A 70 -3.88 11.32 -7.15
N MET A 71 -4.52 12.17 -7.96
CA MET A 71 -4.47 12.03 -9.42
C MET A 71 -3.08 12.35 -9.99
N LYS A 72 -2.37 13.34 -9.44
CA LYS A 72 -0.97 13.61 -9.80
C LYS A 72 -0.08 12.43 -9.45
N MET A 73 -0.25 11.87 -8.25
CA MET A 73 0.50 10.71 -7.79
C MET A 73 0.24 9.48 -8.68
N GLU A 74 -1.01 9.22 -9.07
CA GLU A 74 -1.34 8.10 -9.95
C GLU A 74 -0.62 8.19 -11.30
N LYS A 75 -0.54 9.41 -11.88
CA LYS A 75 0.22 9.64 -13.11
C LYS A 75 1.72 9.40 -12.91
N ALA A 76 2.28 9.86 -11.80
CA ALA A 76 3.69 9.65 -11.47
C ALA A 76 4.00 8.16 -11.28
N VAL A 77 3.15 7.43 -10.53
CA VAL A 77 3.27 5.99 -10.32
C VAL A 77 3.14 5.23 -11.65
N ALA A 78 2.22 5.62 -12.52
CA ALA A 78 2.06 4.99 -13.84
C ALA A 78 3.28 5.17 -14.74
N ALA A 79 4.05 6.25 -14.57
CA ALA A 79 5.27 6.53 -15.33
C ALA A 79 6.51 5.75 -14.82
N LEU A 80 6.44 5.13 -13.64
CA LEU A 80 7.54 4.32 -13.12
C LEU A 80 7.78 3.05 -13.96
N PRO A 81 9.02 2.53 -13.97
CA PRO A 81 9.28 1.21 -14.55
C PRO A 81 8.42 0.13 -13.88
N GLU A 82 8.00 -0.86 -14.66
CA GLU A 82 7.00 -1.85 -14.29
C GLU A 82 7.24 -2.51 -12.91
N LYS A 83 8.46 -2.94 -12.62
CA LYS A 83 8.78 -3.57 -11.33
C LYS A 83 8.64 -2.62 -10.13
N HIS A 84 9.05 -1.36 -10.27
CA HIS A 84 8.92 -0.36 -9.21
C HIS A 84 7.46 0.05 -9.01
N ARG A 85 6.75 0.28 -10.11
CA ARG A 85 5.31 0.58 -10.11
C ARG A 85 4.52 -0.49 -9.36
N ASP A 86 4.75 -1.75 -9.70
CA ASP A 86 4.03 -2.87 -9.11
C ASP A 86 4.42 -3.09 -7.65
N ALA A 87 5.69 -2.88 -7.29
CA ALA A 87 6.14 -2.92 -5.89
C ALA A 87 5.51 -1.80 -5.02
N ILE A 88 5.39 -0.57 -5.55
CA ILE A 88 4.73 0.54 -4.86
C ILE A 88 3.23 0.27 -4.70
N ARG A 89 2.54 -0.16 -5.75
CA ARG A 89 1.12 -0.53 -5.66
C ARG A 89 0.89 -1.64 -4.64
N TRP A 90 1.74 -2.66 -4.63
CA TRP A 90 1.68 -3.71 -3.64
C TRP A 90 1.86 -3.19 -2.21
N SER A 91 2.88 -2.37 -1.96
CA SER A 91 3.23 -1.88 -0.62
C SER A 91 2.11 -1.05 0.00
N TYR A 92 1.41 -0.23 -0.80
CA TYR A 92 0.43 0.71 -0.26
C TYR A 92 -1.03 0.28 -0.46
N VAL A 93 -1.37 -0.27 -1.63
CA VAL A 93 -2.76 -0.58 -2.02
C VAL A 93 -3.14 -1.99 -1.56
N ASP A 94 -2.46 -3.00 -2.10
CA ASP A 94 -2.86 -4.41 -1.94
C ASP A 94 -2.45 -5.00 -0.59
N ARG A 95 -1.25 -4.67 -0.12
CA ARG A 95 -0.66 -5.15 1.15
C ARG A 95 -0.76 -6.67 1.34
N SER A 96 -0.64 -7.41 0.23
CA SER A 96 -0.71 -8.87 0.21
C SER A 96 0.62 -9.51 0.65
N ASN A 97 0.68 -10.85 0.76
CA ASN A 97 1.86 -11.56 1.25
C ASN A 97 3.16 -11.16 0.49
N PRO A 98 4.20 -10.68 1.18
CA PRO A 98 5.45 -10.23 0.56
C PRO A 98 6.17 -11.34 -0.23
N ILE A 99 6.05 -12.60 0.20
CA ILE A 99 6.66 -13.74 -0.51
C ILE A 99 6.00 -13.94 -1.87
N GLY A 100 4.67 -13.77 -1.93
CA GLY A 100 3.91 -13.88 -3.18
C GLY A 100 4.32 -12.80 -4.17
N MET A 101 4.47 -11.55 -3.70
CA MET A 101 4.89 -10.46 -4.56
C MET A 101 6.34 -10.57 -5.01
N ALA A 102 7.26 -10.94 -4.11
CA ALA A 102 8.67 -11.16 -4.46
C ALA A 102 8.81 -12.22 -5.57
N LYS A 103 8.04 -13.32 -5.48
CA LYS A 103 7.97 -14.35 -6.54
C LYS A 103 7.40 -13.79 -7.84
N LYS A 104 6.31 -13.03 -7.79
CA LYS A 104 5.68 -12.42 -8.97
C LYS A 104 6.65 -11.49 -9.73
N LEU A 105 7.48 -10.74 -9.00
CA LEU A 105 8.46 -9.81 -9.59
C LEU A 105 9.83 -10.45 -9.88
N ALA A 106 9.97 -11.75 -9.60
CA ALA A 106 11.22 -12.51 -9.71
C ALA A 106 12.39 -11.86 -8.96
N VAL A 107 12.16 -11.44 -7.71
CA VAL A 107 13.16 -10.82 -6.82
C VAL A 107 13.23 -11.54 -5.47
N SER A 108 14.32 -11.32 -4.74
CA SER A 108 14.45 -11.74 -3.35
C SER A 108 13.57 -10.88 -2.42
N LYS A 109 13.40 -11.29 -1.17
CA LYS A 109 12.69 -10.47 -0.16
C LYS A 109 13.36 -9.10 0.03
N GLN A 110 14.70 -9.09 0.11
CA GLN A 110 15.45 -7.83 0.19
C GLN A 110 15.25 -7.00 -1.08
N GLY A 111 15.36 -7.62 -2.26
CA GLY A 111 15.16 -6.93 -3.53
C GLY A 111 13.76 -6.30 -3.68
N LEU A 112 12.72 -6.91 -3.09
CA LEU A 112 11.40 -6.29 -3.03
C LEU A 112 11.40 -5.00 -2.21
N ALA A 113 12.07 -4.99 -1.05
CA ALA A 113 12.21 -3.78 -0.24
C ALA A 113 13.04 -2.71 -0.96
N ASP A 114 14.12 -3.10 -1.63
CA ASP A 114 14.97 -2.19 -2.41
C ASP A 114 14.17 -1.56 -3.57
N LEU A 115 13.29 -2.34 -4.23
CA LEU A 115 12.41 -1.82 -5.29
C LEU A 115 11.41 -0.78 -4.75
N VAL A 116 10.88 -0.98 -3.54
CA VAL A 116 9.95 -0.04 -2.88
C VAL A 116 10.70 1.24 -2.49
N ASP A 117 11.89 1.11 -1.92
CA ASP A 117 12.71 2.25 -1.50
C ASP A 117 13.16 3.09 -2.71
N ALA A 118 13.65 2.43 -3.76
CA ALA A 118 13.98 3.08 -5.03
C ALA A 118 12.75 3.73 -5.69
N GLY A 119 11.58 3.06 -5.64
CA GLY A 119 10.33 3.61 -6.14
C GLY A 119 9.90 4.90 -5.41
N ARG A 120 10.03 4.93 -4.08
CA ARG A 120 9.78 6.14 -3.27
C ARG A 120 10.76 7.26 -3.61
N THR A 121 12.04 6.92 -3.81
CA THR A 121 13.08 7.87 -4.22
C THR A 121 12.77 8.49 -5.59
N MET A 122 12.38 7.66 -6.57
CA MET A 122 12.01 8.14 -7.91
C MET A 122 10.82 9.08 -7.86
N LEU A 123 9.76 8.73 -7.12
CA LEU A 123 8.57 9.58 -6.98
C LEU A 123 8.90 10.91 -6.30
N LYS A 124 9.74 10.89 -5.27
CA LYS A 124 10.22 12.10 -4.58
C LYS A 124 10.96 13.04 -5.55
N ASN A 125 11.68 12.51 -6.53
CA ASN A 125 12.42 13.31 -7.50
C ASN A 125 11.56 13.80 -8.68
N MET A 126 10.38 13.21 -8.89
CA MET A 126 9.45 13.55 -10.00
C MET A 126 8.42 14.61 -9.62
N LEU A 127 8.19 14.83 -8.32
CA LEU A 127 7.22 15.78 -7.77
C LEU A 127 7.91 17.10 -7.41
#